data_AF-A0A9P7FX40-F1
#
_entry.id   AF-A0A9P7FX40-F1
#
_cell.length_a   1.000
_cell.length_b   1.000
_cell.length_c   1.000
_cell.angle_alpha   90.00
_cell.angle_beta   90.00
_cell.angle_gamma   90.00
#
_symmetry.space_group_name_H-M   'P 1'
#
loop_
_entity.id
_entity.type
_entity.pdbx_description
1 polymer ?
#
loop_
_entity_poly.entity_id
_entity_poly.type
_entity_poly.pdbx_seq_one_letter_code
_entity_poly.pdbx_strand_id
1 'polypeptide(L)'
;MATQPLAEANQQLWDETLSRLLSGYTSGLASPLADAPVRLDLSTITVKRNTELENRVDELELELSVWKQAHAVALEASERSNKAHNVQVASLNKQISNLDCFQNQYPLILCVINGDENIFIRELLVQGQQGGRAAAQRLTKSIAEYLSNEDVHIFGRLSFWIVVYYNKLELEDLLATSKTCTMEQLQGFFAVS
;
A
#
# COMPACT_ATOMS: atom_id res chain seq x y z
N MET A 1 -32.32 -38.56 -26.79
CA MET A 1 -33.63 -38.90 -26.21
C MET A 1 -34.38 -37.59 -26.05
N ALA A 2 -35.46 -37.40 -26.80
CA ALA A 2 -36.20 -36.15 -26.82
C ALA A 2 -37.06 -36.05 -25.55
N THR A 3 -36.73 -35.12 -24.66
CA THR A 3 -37.59 -34.73 -23.54
C THR A 3 -38.79 -33.98 -24.11
N GLN A 4 -39.97 -34.61 -24.16
CA GLN A 4 -41.21 -33.88 -24.37
C GLN A 4 -41.28 -32.74 -23.34
N PRO A 5 -41.63 -31.51 -23.75
CA PRO A 5 -41.70 -30.40 -22.82
C PRO A 5 -42.75 -30.73 -21.76
N LEU A 6 -42.32 -30.67 -20.50
CA LEU A 6 -43.11 -31.03 -19.31
C LEU A 6 -44.49 -30.33 -19.28
N ALA A 7 -44.60 -29.18 -19.95
CA ALA A 7 -45.83 -28.43 -20.19
C ALA A 7 -46.87 -29.19 -21.02
N GLU A 8 -46.47 -29.85 -22.13
CA GLU A 8 -47.38 -30.60 -22.99
C GLU A 8 -47.92 -31.85 -22.28
N ALA A 9 -47.06 -32.53 -21.49
CA ALA A 9 -47.45 -33.69 -20.71
C ALA A 9 -48.45 -33.34 -19.59
N ASN A 10 -48.25 -32.19 -18.93
CA ASN A 10 -49.20 -31.69 -17.94
C ASN A 10 -50.53 -31.26 -18.59
N GLN A 11 -50.49 -30.64 -19.76
CA GLN A 11 -51.69 -30.21 -20.48
C GLN A 11 -52.56 -31.41 -20.89
N GLN A 12 -51.95 -32.48 -21.41
CA GLN A 12 -52.67 -33.72 -21.73
C GLN A 12 -53.29 -34.39 -20.49
N LEU A 13 -52.58 -34.37 -19.36
CA LEU A 13 -53.10 -34.91 -18.10
C LEU A 13 -54.32 -34.12 -17.61
N TRP A 14 -54.28 -32.79 -17.69
CA TRP A 14 -55.41 -31.94 -17.32
C TRP A 14 -56.60 -32.14 -18.25
N ASP A 15 -56.38 -32.26 -19.57
CA ASP A 15 -57.43 -32.53 -20.54
C ASP A 15 -58.09 -33.90 -20.35
N GLU A 16 -57.30 -34.93 -20.03
CA GLU A 16 -57.85 -36.27 -19.73
C GLU A 16 -58.67 -36.25 -18.42
N THR A 17 -58.20 -35.55 -17.40
CA THR A 17 -58.90 -35.45 -16.11
C THR A 17 -60.20 -34.65 -16.23
N LEU A 18 -60.18 -33.56 -17.01
CA LEU A 18 -61.38 -32.78 -17.33
C LEU A 18 -62.39 -33.59 -18.15
N SER A 19 -61.91 -34.38 -19.12
CA SER A 19 -62.75 -35.27 -19.92
C SER A 19 -63.42 -36.35 -19.06
N ARG A 20 -62.72 -36.89 -18.06
CA ARG A 20 -63.28 -37.85 -17.10
C ARG A 20 -64.30 -37.23 -16.14
N LEU A 21 -64.07 -35.99 -15.72
CA LEU A 21 -65.04 -35.26 -14.89
C LEU A 21 -66.30 -34.87 -15.68
N LEU A 22 -66.17 -34.57 -16.97
CA LEU A 22 -67.29 -34.29 -17.87
C LEU A 22 -68.10 -35.56 -18.18
N SER A 23 -67.44 -36.69 -18.45
CA SER A 23 -68.14 -37.96 -18.71
C SER A 23 -68.79 -38.54 -17.45
N GLY A 24 -68.17 -38.39 -16.27
CA GLY A 24 -68.71 -38.83 -14.98
C GLY A 24 -69.98 -38.11 -14.54
N TYR A 25 -70.26 -36.91 -15.06
CA TYR A 25 -71.46 -36.13 -14.72
C TYR A 25 -72.68 -36.49 -15.60
N THR A 26 -72.47 -37.14 -16.74
CA THR A 26 -73.55 -37.55 -17.65
C THR A 26 -74.35 -38.78 -17.19
N SER A 27 -73.94 -39.44 -16.10
CA SER A 27 -74.60 -40.66 -15.59
C SER A 27 -75.41 -40.48 -14.29
N GLY A 28 -75.60 -39.26 -13.79
CA GLY A 28 -76.40 -38.98 -12.58
C GLY A 28 -77.40 -37.85 -12.78
N LEU A 29 -78.70 -38.20 -12.79
CA LEU A 29 -79.83 -37.26 -12.86
C LEU A 29 -79.84 -36.26 -11.68
N ALA A 30 -79.74 -34.95 -11.96
CA ALA A 30 -80.62 -33.86 -11.46
C ALA A 30 -80.04 -32.43 -11.69
N SER A 31 -80.89 -31.54 -12.21
CA SER A 31 -80.79 -30.06 -12.27
C SER A 31 -79.71 -29.40 -13.18
N PRO A 32 -80.12 -28.77 -14.30
CA PRO A 32 -79.24 -27.94 -15.11
C PRO A 32 -79.42 -26.44 -14.76
N LEU A 33 -78.31 -25.69 -14.69
CA LEU A 33 -78.09 -24.34 -15.28
C LEU A 33 -77.24 -23.32 -14.49
N ALA A 34 -76.80 -23.54 -13.24
CA ALA A 34 -76.08 -22.48 -12.52
C ALA A 34 -74.52 -22.56 -12.57
N ASP A 35 -73.92 -23.76 -12.58
CA ASP A 35 -72.48 -23.89 -12.26
C ASP A 35 -71.54 -24.24 -13.44
N ALA A 36 -72.10 -24.53 -14.62
CA ALA A 36 -71.32 -24.77 -15.83
C ALA A 36 -70.56 -23.52 -16.36
N PRO A 37 -71.16 -22.30 -16.43
CA PRO A 37 -70.44 -21.13 -16.91
C PRO A 37 -69.32 -20.73 -15.93
N VAL A 38 -69.58 -20.79 -14.62
CA VAL A 38 -68.60 -20.43 -13.58
C VAL A 38 -67.36 -21.34 -13.61
N ARG A 39 -67.52 -22.65 -13.89
CA ARG A 39 -66.37 -23.58 -13.99
C ARG A 39 -65.51 -23.37 -15.23
N LEU A 40 -66.12 -23.06 -16.38
CA LEU A 40 -65.40 -22.72 -17.61
C LEU A 40 -64.65 -21.39 -17.46
N ASP A 41 -65.29 -20.41 -16.81
CA ASP A 41 -64.66 -19.13 -16.49
C ASP A 41 -63.48 -19.31 -15.54
N LEU A 42 -63.62 -20.11 -14.47
CA LEU A 42 -62.51 -20.39 -13.53
C LEU A 42 -61.33 -21.11 -14.19
N SER A 43 -61.59 -22.11 -15.05
CA SER A 43 -60.54 -22.79 -15.81
C SER A 43 -59.83 -21.81 -16.75
N THR A 44 -60.58 -21.00 -17.48
CA THR A 44 -60.03 -19.99 -18.40
C THR A 44 -59.23 -18.92 -17.66
N ILE A 45 -59.71 -18.45 -16.52
CA ILE A 45 -59.01 -17.48 -15.65
C ILE A 45 -57.71 -18.08 -15.10
N THR A 46 -57.73 -19.36 -14.72
CA THR A 46 -56.54 -20.05 -14.18
C THR A 46 -55.48 -20.24 -15.25
N VAL A 47 -55.87 -20.66 -16.46
CA VAL A 47 -54.94 -20.79 -17.60
C VAL A 47 -54.35 -19.44 -18.00
N LYS A 48 -55.17 -18.37 -18.04
CA LYS A 48 -54.67 -17.00 -18.29
C LYS A 48 -53.68 -16.54 -17.23
N ARG A 49 -53.93 -16.83 -15.96
CA ARG A 49 -52.97 -16.50 -14.88
C ARG A 49 -51.70 -17.33 -14.96
N ASN A 50 -51.78 -18.62 -15.29
CA ASN A 50 -50.58 -19.44 -15.45
C ASN A 50 -49.72 -18.95 -16.61
N THR A 51 -50.32 -18.63 -17.75
CA THR A 51 -49.58 -18.06 -18.88
C THR A 51 -48.99 -16.68 -18.56
N GLU A 52 -49.70 -15.83 -17.82
CA GLU A 52 -49.17 -14.55 -17.32
C GLU A 52 -48.00 -14.75 -16.35
N LEU A 53 -48.08 -15.75 -15.46
CA LEU A 53 -47.01 -16.09 -14.52
C LEU A 53 -45.80 -16.68 -15.24
N GLU A 54 -45.98 -17.57 -16.22
CA GLU A 54 -44.91 -18.12 -17.05
C GLU A 54 -44.19 -17.02 -17.82
N ASN A 55 -44.92 -16.11 -18.45
CA ASN A 55 -44.31 -14.95 -19.13
C ASN A 55 -43.49 -14.07 -18.18
N ARG A 56 -43.97 -13.87 -16.95
CA ARG A 56 -43.23 -13.10 -15.92
C ARG A 56 -42.01 -13.85 -15.41
N VAL A 57 -42.07 -15.18 -15.33
CA VAL A 57 -40.90 -16.00 -14.99
C VAL A 57 -39.86 -15.90 -16.09
N ASP A 58 -40.25 -16.03 -17.35
CA ASP A 58 -39.35 -15.92 -18.50
C ASP A 58 -38.70 -14.52 -18.59
N GLU A 59 -39.47 -13.46 -18.34
CA GLU A 59 -38.96 -12.08 -18.29
C GLU A 59 -37.95 -11.89 -17.14
N LEU A 60 -38.28 -12.37 -15.94
CA LEU A 60 -37.38 -12.28 -14.79
C LEU A 60 -36.11 -13.13 -14.98
N GLU A 61 -36.21 -14.31 -15.60
CA GLU A 61 -35.04 -15.14 -15.92
C GLU A 61 -34.11 -14.44 -16.92
N LEU A 62 -34.68 -13.74 -17.91
CA LEU A 62 -33.93 -12.90 -18.83
C LEU A 62 -33.23 -11.74 -18.10
N GLU A 63 -33.95 -10.98 -17.28
CA GLU A 63 -33.37 -9.88 -16.50
C GLU A 63 -32.24 -10.37 -15.58
N LEU A 64 -32.44 -11.51 -14.93
CA LEU A 64 -31.44 -12.12 -14.05
C LEU A 64 -30.20 -12.55 -14.85
N SER A 65 -30.40 -13.10 -16.07
CA SER A 65 -29.28 -13.46 -16.95
C SER A 65 -28.46 -12.23 -17.38
N VAL A 66 -29.13 -11.13 -17.72
CA VAL A 66 -28.51 -9.85 -18.08
C VAL A 66 -27.75 -9.27 -16.88
N TRP A 67 -28.37 -9.29 -15.70
CA TRP A 67 -27.74 -8.76 -14.48
C TRP A 67 -26.52 -9.57 -14.07
N LYS A 68 -26.58 -10.91 -14.16
CA LYS A 68 -25.42 -11.80 -13.94
C LYS A 68 -24.27 -11.48 -14.89
N GLN A 69 -24.58 -11.28 -16.17
CA GLN A 69 -23.58 -10.95 -17.18
C GLN A 69 -22.96 -9.57 -16.92
N ALA A 70 -23.77 -8.56 -16.63
CA ALA A 70 -23.31 -7.23 -16.28
C ALA A 70 -22.44 -7.23 -15.02
N HIS A 71 -22.83 -8.01 -13.99
CA HIS A 71 -22.08 -8.17 -12.76
C HIS A 71 -20.72 -8.84 -13.00
N ALA A 72 -20.66 -9.89 -13.82
CA ALA A 72 -19.40 -10.55 -14.18
C ALA A 72 -18.44 -9.59 -14.89
N VAL A 73 -18.94 -8.80 -15.85
CA VAL A 73 -18.14 -7.80 -16.57
C VAL A 73 -17.62 -6.71 -15.62
N ALA A 74 -18.45 -6.24 -14.69
CA ALA A 74 -18.03 -5.26 -13.69
C ALA A 74 -16.95 -5.80 -12.75
N LEU A 75 -17.05 -7.06 -12.35
CA LEU A 75 -16.06 -7.73 -11.51
C LEU A 75 -14.71 -7.86 -12.25
N GLU A 76 -14.72 -8.32 -13.49
CA GLU A 76 -13.51 -8.42 -14.32
C GLU A 76 -12.84 -7.07 -14.57
N ALA A 77 -13.62 -6.02 -14.79
CA ALA A 77 -13.11 -4.66 -14.95
C ALA A 77 -12.43 -4.15 -13.66
N SER A 78 -13.05 -4.41 -12.51
CA SER A 78 -12.50 -4.08 -11.18
C SER A 78 -11.20 -4.84 -10.90
N GLU A 79 -11.15 -6.14 -11.19
CA GLU A 79 -9.94 -6.94 -11.02
C GLU A 79 -8.79 -6.45 -11.91
N ARG A 80 -9.07 -6.07 -13.15
CA ARG A 80 -8.07 -5.51 -14.07
C ARG A 80 -7.54 -4.17 -13.55
N SER A 81 -8.41 -3.32 -13.03
CA SER A 81 -8.03 -2.05 -12.40
C SER A 81 -7.15 -2.27 -11.17
N ASN A 82 -7.54 -3.18 -10.28
CA ASN A 82 -6.77 -3.51 -9.08
C ASN A 82 -5.39 -4.09 -9.41
N LYS A 83 -5.28 -4.95 -10.43
CA LYS A 83 -3.99 -5.46 -10.91
C LYS A 83 -3.11 -4.32 -11.44
N ALA A 84 -3.66 -3.39 -12.22
CA ALA A 84 -2.93 -2.23 -12.72
C ALA A 84 -2.47 -1.31 -11.57
N HIS A 85 -3.34 -1.07 -10.59
CA HIS A 85 -3.01 -0.27 -9.41
C HIS A 85 -1.92 -0.93 -8.56
N ASN A 86 -1.99 -2.25 -8.33
CA ASN A 86 -0.96 -2.99 -7.61
C ASN A 86 0.40 -2.94 -8.31
N VAL A 87 0.44 -2.96 -9.65
CA VAL A 87 1.69 -2.79 -10.41
C VAL A 87 2.27 -1.39 -10.21
N GLN A 88 1.42 -0.35 -10.20
CA GLN A 88 1.88 1.02 -9.91
C GLN A 88 2.41 1.15 -8.48
N VAL A 89 1.71 0.60 -7.50
CA VAL A 89 2.15 0.57 -6.09
C VAL A 89 3.47 -0.18 -5.94
N ALA A 90 3.63 -1.33 -6.61
CA ALA A 90 4.89 -2.08 -6.59
C ALA A 90 6.04 -1.30 -7.25
N SER A 91 5.77 -0.58 -8.34
CA SER A 91 6.76 0.29 -9.00
C SER A 91 7.16 1.47 -8.09
N LEU A 92 6.20 2.11 -7.43
CA LEU A 92 6.45 3.19 -6.49
C LEU A 92 7.25 2.69 -5.27
N ASN A 93 6.87 1.56 -4.69
CA ASN A 93 7.61 0.94 -3.58
C ASN A 93 9.06 0.64 -3.98
N LYS A 94 9.30 0.16 -5.21
CA LYS A 94 10.66 -0.06 -5.73
C LYS A 94 11.44 1.26 -5.85
N GLN A 95 10.79 2.35 -6.28
CA GLN A 95 11.43 3.68 -6.32
C GLN A 95 11.77 4.20 -4.93
N ILE A 96 10.89 3.98 -3.95
CA ILE A 96 11.12 4.36 -2.54
C ILE A 96 12.30 3.57 -1.97
N SER A 97 12.34 2.24 -2.15
CA SER A 97 13.47 1.41 -1.69
C SER A 97 14.80 1.79 -2.35
N ASN A 98 14.77 2.24 -3.61
CA ASN A 98 15.97 2.76 -4.28
C ASN A 98 16.43 4.11 -3.70
N LEU A 99 15.52 4.94 -3.17
CA LEU A 99 15.88 6.15 -2.46
C LEU A 99 16.49 5.86 -1.08
N ASP A 100 15.99 4.84 -0.37
CA ASP A 100 16.52 4.43 0.94
C ASP A 100 17.97 3.92 0.85
N CYS A 101 18.39 3.41 -0.31
CA CYS A 101 19.79 3.07 -0.60
C CYS A 101 20.73 4.28 -0.43
N PHE A 102 20.28 5.49 -0.77
CA PHE A 102 21.06 6.72 -0.60
C PHE A 102 20.97 7.29 0.81
N GLN A 103 19.92 6.97 1.57
CA GLN A 103 19.79 7.41 2.97
C GLN A 103 20.69 6.63 3.95
N ASN A 104 21.19 5.46 3.53
CA ASN A 104 22.06 4.63 4.37
C ASN A 104 23.56 4.84 4.12
N GLN A 105 23.93 5.87 3.35
CA GLN A 105 25.32 6.26 3.20
C GLN A 105 25.70 7.11 4.42
N TYR A 106 26.80 6.75 5.09
CA TYR A 106 27.42 7.59 6.11
C TYR A 106 28.41 8.51 5.40
N PRO A 107 28.03 9.75 5.06
CA PRO A 107 28.92 10.61 4.30
C PRO A 107 30.15 10.94 5.14
N LEU A 108 31.29 10.84 4.48
CA LEU A 108 32.60 11.14 5.04
C LEU A 108 32.94 12.60 4.78
N ILE A 109 33.02 13.38 5.84
CA ILE A 109 33.50 14.75 5.82
C ILE A 109 35.01 14.71 5.98
N LEU A 110 35.73 15.03 4.90
CA LEU A 110 37.18 15.17 4.90
C LEU A 110 37.55 16.64 5.12
N CYS A 111 38.25 16.92 6.21
CA CYS A 111 38.76 18.25 6.52
C CYS A 111 40.29 18.23 6.59
N VAL A 112 40.91 19.14 5.84
CA VAL A 112 42.35 19.39 5.90
C VAL A 112 42.55 20.80 6.43
N ILE A 113 43.23 20.92 7.56
CA ILE A 113 43.41 22.17 8.28
C ILE A 113 44.89 22.50 8.32
N ASN A 114 45.24 23.73 7.95
CA ASN A 114 46.55 24.29 8.23
C ASN A 114 46.56 24.85 9.66
N GLY A 115 47.41 24.28 10.51
CA GLY A 115 47.55 24.62 11.93
C GLY A 115 48.74 25.51 12.26
N ASP A 116 49.45 26.05 11.26
CA ASP A 116 50.63 26.90 11.48
C ASP A 116 50.28 28.24 12.16
N GLU A 117 49.09 28.81 11.91
CA GLU A 117 48.65 30.10 12.49
C GLU A 117 48.10 30.00 13.94
N ASN A 118 48.64 29.08 14.74
CA ASN A 118 48.35 28.95 16.17
C ASN A 118 46.85 28.72 16.47
N ILE A 119 46.27 27.70 15.82
CA ILE A 119 44.87 27.26 15.99
C ILE A 119 44.56 26.65 17.36
N PHE A 120 45.57 26.49 18.22
CA PHE A 120 45.44 25.74 19.47
C PHE A 120 45.14 26.65 20.65
N ILE A 121 44.01 26.41 21.29
CA ILE A 121 43.59 27.14 22.49
C ILE A 121 44.52 26.76 23.65
N ARG A 122 45.21 27.76 24.22
CA ARG A 122 46.13 27.63 25.35
C ARG A 122 45.56 26.82 26.51
N GLU A 123 44.29 27.07 26.85
CA GLU A 123 43.58 26.39 27.95
C GLU A 123 43.44 24.88 27.72
N LEU A 124 43.39 24.44 26.47
CA LEU A 124 43.30 23.03 26.11
C LEU A 124 44.69 22.40 26.03
N LEU A 125 45.70 23.13 25.54
CA LEU A 125 47.08 22.65 25.48
C LEU A 125 47.61 22.22 26.86
N VAL A 126 47.35 23.00 27.91
CA VAL A 126 47.80 22.68 29.28
C VAL A 126 47.14 21.44 29.88
N GLN A 127 46.00 21.00 29.33
CA GLN A 127 45.28 19.81 29.78
C GLN A 127 45.80 18.52 29.13
N GLY A 128 46.79 18.61 28.23
CA GLY A 128 47.35 17.48 27.50
C GLY A 128 46.28 16.67 26.79
N GLN A 129 46.25 15.35 27.02
CA GLN A 129 45.35 14.43 26.31
C GLN A 129 43.86 14.77 26.46
N GLN A 130 43.44 15.23 27.64
CA GLN A 130 42.04 15.63 27.84
C GLN A 130 41.69 16.86 27.00
N GLY A 131 42.60 17.83 26.96
CA GLY A 131 42.44 19.03 26.14
C GLY A 131 42.43 18.73 24.65
N GLY A 132 43.25 17.79 24.20
CA GLY A 132 43.23 17.31 22.81
C GLY A 132 41.89 16.67 22.43
N ARG A 133 41.33 15.82 23.31
CA ARG A 133 39.99 15.22 23.11
C ARG A 133 38.92 16.29 23.05
N ALA A 134 38.96 17.26 23.98
CA ALA A 134 38.01 18.38 24.00
C ALA A 134 38.13 19.27 22.76
N ALA A 135 39.36 19.53 22.29
CA ALA A 135 39.61 20.29 21.07
C ALA A 135 39.04 19.58 19.84
N ALA A 136 39.31 18.28 19.69
CA ALA A 136 38.77 17.46 18.61
C ALA A 136 37.22 17.44 18.62
N GLN A 137 36.61 17.25 19.80
CA GLN A 137 35.15 17.29 19.96
C GLN A 137 34.57 18.65 19.59
N ARG A 138 35.19 19.75 20.05
CA ARG A 138 34.76 21.12 19.75
C ARG A 138 34.85 21.43 18.26
N LEU A 139 35.92 20.97 17.61
CA LEU A 139 36.13 21.13 16.18
C LEU A 139 35.07 20.37 15.37
N THR A 140 34.87 19.08 15.65
CA THR A 140 33.84 18.26 15.00
C THR A 140 32.44 18.84 15.18
N LYS A 141 32.13 19.31 16.40
CA LYS A 141 30.85 19.96 16.69
C LYS A 141 30.66 21.22 15.86
N SER A 142 31.68 22.08 15.78
CA SER A 142 31.61 23.34 15.03
C SER A 142 31.42 23.08 13.53
N ILE A 143 32.08 22.06 12.97
CA ILE A 143 31.91 21.66 11.57
C ILE A 143 30.49 21.11 11.33
N ALA A 144 29.98 20.27 12.23
CA ALA A 144 28.62 19.74 12.12
C ALA A 144 27.55 20.85 12.17
N GLU A 145 27.73 21.84 13.06
CA GLU A 145 26.85 23.01 13.16
C GLU A 145 26.92 23.88 11.90
N TYR A 146 28.12 24.11 11.36
CA TYR A 146 28.29 24.85 10.11
C TYR A 146 27.58 24.17 8.93
N LEU A 147 27.75 22.85 8.78
CA LEU A 147 27.09 22.08 7.72
C LEU A 147 25.56 22.11 7.85
N SER A 148 25.06 22.13 9.09
CA SER A 148 23.62 22.23 9.36
C SER A 148 23.04 23.60 8.98
N ASN A 149 23.81 24.67 9.12
CA ASN A 149 23.38 26.04 8.80
C ASN A 149 23.41 26.33 7.28
N GLU A 150 24.29 25.67 6.52
CA GLU A 150 24.41 25.82 5.06
C GLU A 150 23.36 24.99 4.28
N ASP A 151 22.27 24.57 4.93
CA ASP A 151 21.19 23.73 4.37
C ASP A 151 21.67 22.40 3.74
N VAL A 152 22.87 21.92 4.09
CA VAL A 152 23.34 20.59 3.69
C VAL A 152 22.59 19.56 4.54
N HIS A 153 21.40 19.19 4.08
CA HIS A 153 20.54 18.20 4.73
C HIS A 153 21.13 16.80 4.55
N ILE A 154 22.12 16.50 5.38
CA ILE A 154 22.73 15.19 5.41
C ILE A 154 21.85 14.27 6.26
N PHE A 155 21.13 13.38 5.60
CA PHE A 155 20.37 12.32 6.28
C PHE A 155 21.34 11.24 6.77
N GLY A 156 21.31 10.93 8.07
CA GLY A 156 22.12 9.86 8.68
C GLY A 156 23.23 10.34 9.62
N ARG A 157 24.12 9.43 10.03
CA ARG A 157 25.27 9.76 10.90
C ARG A 157 26.44 10.27 10.06
N LEU A 158 27.00 11.42 10.42
CA LEU A 158 28.21 11.96 9.80
C LEU A 158 29.45 11.19 10.27
N SER A 159 30.34 10.88 9.33
CA SER A 159 31.70 10.42 9.63
C SER A 159 32.67 11.55 9.35
N PHE A 160 33.63 11.78 10.25
CA PHE A 160 34.61 12.86 10.11
C PHE A 160 36.01 12.28 9.99
N TRP A 161 36.77 12.80 9.02
CA TRP A 161 38.21 12.58 8.89
C TRP A 161 38.88 13.95 8.87
N ILE A 162 39.47 14.34 10.00
CA ILE A 162 40.08 15.66 10.16
C ILE A 162 41.59 15.48 10.26
N VAL A 163 42.34 16.10 9.35
CA VAL A 163 43.80 16.11 9.36
C VAL A 163 44.25 17.54 9.59
N VAL A 164 45.07 17.72 10.62
CA VAL A 164 45.68 19.00 10.96
C VAL A 164 47.17 18.91 10.66
N TYR A 165 47.65 19.77 9.77
CA TYR A 165 49.07 19.90 9.45
C TYR A 165 49.64 21.06 10.25
N TYR A 166 50.81 20.89 10.85
CA TYR A 166 51.50 21.97 11.56
C TYR A 166 53.02 21.79 11.47
N ASN A 167 53.74 22.91 11.52
CA ASN A 167 55.19 22.92 11.63
C ASN A 167 55.62 22.63 13.07
N LYS A 168 56.13 21.40 13.29
CA LYS A 168 56.56 20.94 14.62
C LYS A 168 57.65 21.82 15.24
N LEU A 169 58.65 22.24 14.46
CA LEU A 169 59.79 23.01 14.99
C LEU A 169 59.36 24.41 15.44
N GLU A 170 58.52 25.05 14.63
CA GLU A 170 58.00 26.38 14.92
C GLU A 170 57.02 26.36 16.10
N LEU A 171 56.17 25.34 16.19
CA LEU A 171 55.28 25.16 17.33
C LEU A 171 56.06 24.95 18.64
N GLU A 172 57.11 24.12 18.62
CA GLU A 172 57.97 23.90 19.79
C GLU A 172 58.68 25.19 20.24
N ASP A 173 59.20 25.98 19.31
CA ASP A 173 59.88 27.25 19.60
C ASP A 173 58.91 28.31 20.16
N LEU A 174 57.71 28.40 19.58
CA LEU A 174 56.66 29.28 20.06
C LEU A 174 56.25 28.92 21.48
N LEU A 175 56.04 27.64 21.76
CA LEU A 175 55.64 27.15 23.10
C LEU A 175 56.75 27.32 24.14
N ALA A 176 58.01 27.15 23.76
CA ALA A 176 59.16 27.42 24.62
C ALA A 176 59.23 28.90 24.99
N THR A 177 58.98 29.79 24.03
CA THR A 177 59.00 31.24 24.22
C THR A 177 57.84 31.72 25.09
N SER A 178 56.63 31.20 24.88
CA SER A 178 55.41 31.66 25.57
C SER A 178 55.13 30.98 26.92
N LYS A 179 55.94 29.96 27.29
CA LYS A 179 55.76 29.12 28.50
C LYS A 179 54.31 28.64 28.66
N THR A 180 53.72 28.21 27.55
CA THR A 180 52.29 27.88 27.49
C THR A 180 52.00 26.53 28.12
N CYS A 181 52.79 25.51 27.78
CA CYS A 181 52.64 24.14 28.25
C CYS A 181 54.00 23.43 28.28
N THR A 182 54.09 22.30 28.96
CA THR A 182 55.27 21.41 28.91
C THR A 182 55.26 20.55 27.65
N MET A 183 56.40 19.96 27.31
CA MET A 183 56.51 19.06 26.15
C MET A 183 55.64 17.80 26.32
N GLU A 184 55.51 17.30 27.55
CA GLU A 184 54.63 16.17 27.89
C GLU A 184 53.15 16.51 27.66
N GLN A 185 52.72 17.72 28.02
CA GLN A 185 51.36 18.21 27.76
C GLN A 185 51.12 18.33 26.25
N LEU A 186 52.05 18.89 25.50
CA LEU A 186 51.93 19.01 24.04
C LEU A 186 51.82 17.64 23.36
N GLN A 187 52.69 16.69 23.72
CA GLN A 187 52.63 15.33 23.20
C GLN A 187 51.33 14.64 23.59
N GLY A 188 50.88 14.80 24.85
CA GLY A 188 49.60 14.28 25.31
C GLY A 188 48.43 14.84 24.51
N PHE A 189 48.45 16.14 24.20
CA PHE A 189 47.43 16.83 23.40
C PHE A 189 47.29 16.24 22.00
N PHE A 190 48.39 15.87 21.35
CA PHE A 190 48.37 15.22 20.03
C PHE A 190 48.19 13.70 20.06
N ALA A 191 48.34 13.04 21.22
CA ALA A 191 48.15 11.59 21.38
C ALA A 191 46.66 11.16 21.39
N VAL A 192 45.79 11.93 20.73
CA VAL A 192 44.35 11.67 20.66
C VAL A 192 44.07 10.82 19.43
N SER A 193 43.62 9.58 19.68
CA SER A 193 43.05 8.66 18.69
C SER A 193 41.60 9.02 18.37
#